data_AF-A0A2G0E6W1-F1
#
_entry.id   AF-A0A2G0E6W1-F1
#
_cell.length_a   1.000
_cell.length_b   1.000
_cell.length_c   1.000
_cell.angle_alpha   90.00
_cell.angle_beta   90.00
_cell.angle_gamma   90.00
#
_symmetry.space_group_name_H-M   'P 1'
#
loop_
_entity.id
_entity.type
_entity.pdbx_description
1 polymer ?
#
loop_
_entity_poly.entity_id
_entity_poly.type
_entity_poly.pdbx_seq_one_letter_code
_entity_poly.pdbx_strand_id
1 'polypeptide(L)'
;MWQDPYNSNGESYGAGTYDLETTIDLAKRAKNLGLKVLLDFHYSDFWVDPGKQNLPKAWQGLTFEEMNTALYDYTKNVLSEMKQLDVYPDMVQIGNELNSGMLWPYGKSWGEGGGEFDRLAAFLKSGIQAVRDTQPKTTPVMLHLADGGDTGAFTWWFDEITSRGVSFDLIGVSYYPYWHGS
;
A
#
# COMPACT_ATOMS: atom_id res chain seq x y z
N MET A 1 -4.24 -5.71 3.03
CA MET A 1 -4.19 -6.96 2.25
C MET A 1 -2.74 -7.32 1.98
N TRP A 2 -2.43 -8.61 2.12
CA TRP A 2 -1.14 -9.23 1.87
C TRP A 2 -1.16 -10.00 0.55
N GLN A 3 0.01 -10.17 -0.08
CA GLN A 3 0.12 -10.83 -1.37
C GLN A 3 0.05 -12.36 -1.25
N ASP A 4 0.90 -12.95 -0.41
CA ASP A 4 0.92 -14.39 -0.15
C ASP A 4 1.23 -14.67 1.33
N PRO A 5 0.22 -14.62 2.23
CA PRO A 5 0.41 -14.75 3.67
C PRO A 5 0.56 -16.19 4.17
N TYR A 6 1.22 -17.04 3.37
CA TYR A 6 1.47 -18.44 3.66
C TYR A 6 2.98 -18.73 3.60
N ASN A 7 3.42 -19.72 4.38
CA ASN A 7 4.78 -20.24 4.29
C ASN A 7 4.94 -21.23 3.13
N SER A 8 6.15 -21.75 2.91
CA SER A 8 6.43 -22.71 1.83
C SER A 8 5.68 -24.05 1.93
N ASN A 9 5.12 -24.38 3.09
CA ASN A 9 4.30 -25.56 3.31
C ASN A 9 2.79 -25.28 3.11
N GLY A 10 2.42 -24.04 2.76
CA GLY A 10 1.03 -23.61 2.64
C GLY A 10 0.36 -23.27 3.98
N GLU A 11 1.12 -23.14 5.07
CA GLU A 11 0.57 -22.79 6.38
C GLU A 11 0.47 -21.26 6.51
N SER A 12 -0.68 -20.77 6.97
CA SER A 12 -0.95 -19.34 7.15
C SER A 12 -0.02 -18.71 8.21
N TYR A 13 0.39 -17.47 7.98
CA TYR A 13 1.06 -16.62 8.98
C TYR A 13 0.14 -16.15 10.12
N GLY A 14 -1.15 -16.50 10.09
CA GLY A 14 -2.15 -16.11 11.07
C GLY A 14 -2.64 -14.67 10.87
N ALA A 15 -3.06 -14.04 11.97
CA ALA A 15 -3.48 -12.63 12.00
C ALA A 15 -4.54 -12.25 10.93
N GLY A 16 -5.44 -13.18 10.62
CA GLY A 16 -6.56 -12.98 9.71
C GLY A 16 -6.32 -13.44 8.27
N THR A 17 -5.07 -13.71 7.87
CA THR A 17 -4.73 -14.19 6.51
C THR A 17 -5.38 -13.33 5.42
N TYR A 18 -5.15 -12.02 5.46
CA TYR A 18 -5.82 -11.05 4.59
C TYR A 18 -5.28 -11.08 3.15
N ASP A 19 -5.45 -12.20 2.44
CA ASP A 19 -5.22 -12.35 1.01
C ASP A 19 -6.40 -11.80 0.17
N LEU A 20 -6.34 -11.98 -1.15
CA LEU A 20 -7.34 -11.47 -2.07
C LEU A 20 -8.72 -12.13 -1.87
N GLU A 21 -8.76 -13.44 -1.64
CA GLU A 21 -10.01 -14.18 -1.40
C GLU A 21 -10.71 -13.63 -0.15
N THR A 22 -9.97 -13.54 0.96
CA THR A 22 -10.48 -12.98 2.22
C THR A 22 -10.93 -11.52 2.05
N THR A 23 -10.17 -10.74 1.28
CA THR A 23 -10.48 -9.33 0.99
C THR A 23 -11.79 -9.19 0.19
N ILE A 24 -11.99 -10.00 -0.85
CA ILE A 24 -13.20 -10.03 -1.65
C ILE A 24 -14.41 -10.38 -0.79
N ASP A 25 -14.30 -11.39 0.08
CA ASP A 25 -15.41 -11.82 0.93
C ASP A 25 -15.82 -10.75 1.94
N LEU A 26 -14.83 -10.07 2.55
CA LEU A 26 -15.10 -8.94 3.44
C LEU A 26 -15.70 -7.75 2.68
N ALA A 27 -15.23 -7.46 1.47
CA ALA A 27 -15.76 -6.39 0.62
C ALA A 27 -17.22 -6.67 0.21
N LYS A 28 -17.56 -7.90 -0.17
CA LYS A 28 -18.95 -8.33 -0.46
C LYS A 28 -19.84 -8.11 0.76
N ARG A 29 -19.40 -8.57 1.94
CA ARG A 29 -20.15 -8.40 3.19
C ARG A 29 -20.37 -6.94 3.54
N ALA A 30 -19.34 -6.10 3.43
CA ALA A 30 -19.44 -4.67 3.69
C ALA A 30 -20.43 -3.98 2.73
N LYS A 31 -20.31 -4.23 1.42
CA LYS A 31 -21.20 -3.62 0.42
C LYS A 31 -22.64 -4.09 0.53
N ASN A 32 -22.89 -5.36 0.86
CA ASN A 32 -24.24 -5.88 1.14
C ASN A 32 -24.91 -5.17 2.33
N LEU A 33 -24.12 -4.60 3.24
CA LEU A 33 -24.59 -3.81 4.37
C LEU A 33 -24.63 -2.29 4.08
N GLY A 34 -24.35 -1.88 2.83
CA GLY A 34 -24.29 -0.47 2.44
C GLY A 34 -23.07 0.29 2.97
N LEU A 35 -22.04 -0.41 3.44
CA LEU A 35 -20.78 0.19 3.90
C LEU A 35 -19.84 0.45 2.72
N LYS A 36 -19.02 1.49 2.86
CA LYS A 36 -17.90 1.76 1.94
C LYS A 36 -16.70 0.90 2.30
N VAL A 37 -15.87 0.61 1.30
CA VAL A 37 -14.64 -0.21 1.46
C VAL A 37 -13.40 0.65 1.18
N LEU A 38 -12.48 0.68 2.13
CA LEU A 38 -11.09 1.10 1.91
C LEU A 38 -10.24 -0.16 1.73
N LEU A 39 -9.56 -0.28 0.59
CA LEU A 39 -8.58 -1.34 0.37
C LEU A 39 -7.18 -0.83 0.65
N ASP A 40 -6.51 -1.44 1.61
CA ASP A 40 -5.11 -1.15 1.95
C ASP A 40 -4.18 -2.21 1.37
N PHE A 41 -3.28 -1.81 0.46
CA PHE A 41 -2.22 -2.67 -0.04
C PHE A 41 -0.96 -2.54 0.81
N HIS A 42 -0.55 -3.62 1.45
CA HIS A 42 0.71 -3.64 2.20
C HIS A 42 1.94 -3.83 1.30
N TYR A 43 1.75 -4.40 0.09
CA TYR A 43 2.84 -4.82 -0.79
C TYR A 43 3.89 -5.69 -0.09
N SER A 44 3.39 -6.61 0.73
CA SER A 44 4.17 -7.59 1.49
C SER A 44 3.32 -8.83 1.72
N ASP A 45 3.96 -9.91 2.15
CA ASP A 45 3.28 -11.14 2.52
C ASP A 45 2.80 -11.13 3.98
N PHE A 46 3.17 -10.12 4.76
CA PHE A 46 2.69 -9.98 6.14
C PHE A 46 2.70 -8.51 6.58
N TRP A 47 2.47 -8.27 7.87
CA TRP A 47 2.50 -6.93 8.46
C TRP A 47 3.69 -6.10 8.01
N VAL A 48 3.38 -4.86 7.64
CA VAL A 48 4.34 -3.77 7.39
C VAL A 48 4.00 -2.61 8.32
N ASP A 49 5.05 -1.93 8.77
CA ASP A 49 5.03 -0.83 9.74
C ASP A 49 6.30 0.02 9.53
N PRO A 50 6.53 1.13 10.27
CA PRO A 50 7.72 1.96 10.09
C PRO A 50 9.06 1.23 10.26
N GLY A 51 9.09 0.11 10.99
CA GLY A 51 10.27 -0.73 11.21
C GLY A 51 10.38 -1.91 10.25
N LYS A 52 9.35 -2.21 9.46
CA LYS A 52 9.30 -3.39 8.59
C LYS A 52 8.55 -3.13 7.29
N GLN A 53 9.25 -3.25 6.17
CA GLN A 53 8.70 -3.09 4.82
C GLN A 53 9.23 -4.18 3.88
N ASN A 54 9.11 -5.44 4.31
CA ASN A 54 9.70 -6.59 3.63
C ASN A 54 9.07 -6.84 2.25
N LEU A 55 9.89 -7.22 1.29
CA LEU A 55 9.43 -7.70 -0.02
C LEU A 55 8.51 -8.92 0.13
N PRO A 56 7.46 -9.03 -0.72
CA PRO A 56 6.79 -10.29 -0.96
C PRO A 56 7.79 -11.35 -1.45
N LYS A 57 7.59 -12.62 -1.08
CA LYS A 57 8.44 -13.74 -1.51
C LYS A 57 8.58 -13.79 -3.03
N ALA A 58 7.48 -13.56 -3.75
CA ALA A 58 7.43 -13.59 -5.20
C ALA A 58 8.30 -12.51 -5.89
N TRP A 59 8.69 -11.46 -5.18
CA TRP A 59 9.45 -10.34 -5.73
C TRP A 59 10.92 -10.32 -5.29
N GLN A 60 11.35 -11.34 -4.54
CA GLN A 60 12.75 -11.49 -4.15
C GLN A 60 13.62 -11.79 -5.39
N GLY A 61 14.70 -11.03 -5.55
CA GLY A 61 15.63 -11.18 -6.67
C GLY A 61 15.27 -10.38 -7.93
N LEU A 62 14.10 -9.72 -7.97
CA LEU A 62 13.75 -8.79 -9.04
C LEU A 62 14.64 -7.54 -9.01
N THR A 63 14.92 -6.98 -10.19
CA THR A 63 15.47 -5.62 -10.29
C THR A 63 14.45 -4.59 -9.85
N PHE A 64 14.87 -3.34 -9.70
CA PHE A 64 13.95 -2.23 -9.39
C PHE A 64 12.86 -2.09 -10.44
N GLU A 65 13.19 -2.15 -11.73
CA GLU A 65 12.26 -1.99 -12.85
C GLU A 65 11.26 -3.14 -12.93
N GLU A 66 11.72 -4.38 -12.74
CA GLU A 66 10.89 -5.57 -12.67
C GLU A 66 9.93 -5.50 -11.48
N MET A 67 10.42 -5.08 -10.32
CA MET A 67 9.61 -4.91 -9.12
C MET A 67 8.57 -3.80 -9.28
N ASN A 68 8.93 -2.69 -9.94
CA ASN A 68 7.99 -1.59 -10.18
C ASN A 68 6.87 -2.01 -11.14
N THR A 69 7.21 -2.82 -12.15
CA THR A 69 6.23 -3.47 -13.03
C THR A 69 5.35 -4.45 -12.27
N ALA A 70 5.95 -5.30 -11.43
CA ALA A 70 5.22 -6.27 -10.62
C ALA A 70 4.23 -5.61 -9.65
N LEU A 71 4.60 -4.46 -9.07
CA LEU A 71 3.70 -3.67 -8.21
C LEU A 71 2.49 -3.14 -8.99
N TYR A 72 2.71 -2.56 -10.18
CA TYR A 72 1.61 -2.09 -11.03
C TYR A 72 0.69 -3.27 -11.39
N ASP A 73 1.26 -4.37 -11.90
CA ASP A 73 0.50 -5.53 -12.35
C ASP A 73 -0.28 -6.18 -11.21
N TYR A 74 0.33 -6.35 -10.04
CA TYR A 74 -0.35 -6.90 -8.86
C TYR A 74 -1.53 -6.02 -8.44
N THR A 75 -1.32 -4.70 -8.33
CA THR A 75 -2.38 -3.74 -7.97
C THR A 75 -3.52 -3.80 -8.99
N LYS A 76 -3.18 -3.80 -10.29
CA LYS A 76 -4.13 -3.84 -11.39
C LYS A 76 -4.93 -5.15 -11.40
N ASN A 77 -4.28 -6.29 -11.19
CA ASN A 77 -4.93 -7.60 -11.21
C ASN A 77 -5.94 -7.73 -10.08
N VAL A 78 -5.55 -7.38 -8.84
CA VAL A 78 -6.43 -7.35 -7.68
C VAL A 78 -7.66 -6.47 -7.92
N LEU A 79 -7.44 -5.23 -8.35
CA LEU A 79 -8.53 -4.28 -8.58
C LEU A 79 -9.43 -4.68 -9.75
N SER A 80 -8.87 -5.31 -10.79
CA SER A 80 -9.64 -5.85 -11.90
C SER A 80 -10.53 -7.01 -11.48
N GLU A 81 -10.03 -7.91 -10.65
CA GLU A 81 -10.82 -9.02 -10.11
C GLU A 81 -11.95 -8.51 -9.20
N MET A 82 -11.64 -7.59 -8.28
CA MET A 82 -12.66 -6.96 -7.45
C MET A 82 -13.70 -6.19 -8.28
N LYS A 83 -13.29 -5.56 -9.39
CA LYS A 83 -14.21 -4.92 -10.35
C LYS A 83 -15.16 -5.93 -10.99
N GLN A 84 -14.64 -7.06 -11.46
CA GLN A 84 -15.43 -8.11 -12.12
C GLN A 84 -16.48 -8.71 -11.18
N LEU A 85 -16.20 -8.73 -9.88
CA LEU A 85 -17.10 -9.22 -8.84
C LEU A 85 -18.00 -8.13 -8.24
N ASP A 86 -18.04 -6.93 -8.84
CA ASP A 86 -18.82 -5.78 -8.39
C ASP A 86 -18.52 -5.34 -6.94
N VAL A 87 -17.28 -5.56 -6.50
CA VAL A 87 -16.79 -5.19 -5.16
C VAL A 87 -15.61 -4.23 -5.17
N TYR A 88 -15.45 -3.45 -6.25
CA TYR A 88 -14.40 -2.44 -6.35
C TYR A 88 -14.38 -1.50 -5.14
N PRO A 89 -13.22 -1.21 -4.53
CA PRO A 89 -13.14 -0.38 -3.32
C PRO A 89 -13.58 1.06 -3.57
N ASP A 90 -14.09 1.71 -2.53
CA ASP A 90 -14.51 3.12 -2.57
C ASP A 90 -13.35 4.08 -2.30
N MET A 91 -12.22 3.56 -1.79
CA MET A 91 -10.93 4.23 -1.62
C MET A 91 -9.81 3.19 -1.64
N VAL A 92 -8.63 3.56 -2.14
CA VAL A 92 -7.45 2.68 -2.13
C VAL A 92 -6.30 3.36 -1.40
N GLN A 93 -5.66 2.64 -0.49
CA GLN A 93 -4.41 3.04 0.14
C GLN A 93 -3.24 2.29 -0.52
N ILE A 94 -2.26 3.04 -1.01
CA ILE A 94 -1.07 2.50 -1.69
C ILE A 94 0.08 2.48 -0.68
N GLY A 95 0.29 1.31 -0.06
CA GLY A 95 1.26 1.14 1.01
C GLY A 95 0.72 1.51 2.39
N ASN A 96 1.25 0.89 3.43
CA ASN A 96 0.85 1.14 4.82
C ASN A 96 2.04 1.65 5.65
N GLU A 97 1.80 2.72 6.43
CA GLU A 97 2.76 3.34 7.35
C GLU A 97 4.15 3.55 6.73
N LEU A 98 4.15 4.35 5.65
CA LEU A 98 5.28 4.56 4.74
C LEU A 98 6.39 5.47 5.29
N ASN A 99 6.44 5.70 6.61
CA ASN A 99 7.41 6.61 7.25
C ASN A 99 8.83 6.32 6.79
N SER A 100 9.15 5.03 6.66
CA SER A 100 10.46 4.53 6.24
C SER A 100 10.46 3.98 4.80
N GLY A 101 9.42 4.25 4.01
CA GLY A 101 9.24 3.82 2.62
C GLY A 101 8.47 2.51 2.49
N MET A 102 8.71 1.77 1.38
CA MET A 102 8.14 0.45 1.09
C MET A 102 9.16 -0.44 0.38
N LEU A 103 8.90 -1.75 0.28
CA LEU A 103 9.66 -2.67 -0.57
C LEU A 103 11.19 -2.59 -0.37
N TRP A 104 11.65 -2.76 0.86
CA TRP A 104 13.07 -2.58 1.16
C TRP A 104 13.96 -3.63 0.50
N PRO A 105 15.18 -3.24 0.05
CA PRO A 105 15.80 -1.92 0.23
C PRO A 105 15.45 -0.89 -0.85
N TYR A 106 14.67 -1.24 -1.86
CA TYR A 106 14.52 -0.45 -3.08
C TYR A 106 13.72 0.84 -2.90
N GLY A 107 12.65 0.81 -2.11
CA GLY A 107 11.73 1.95 -1.93
C GLY A 107 11.82 2.61 -0.56
N LYS A 108 13.01 2.69 0.06
CA LYS A 108 13.19 3.40 1.32
C LYS A 108 12.86 4.89 1.18
N SER A 109 12.60 5.58 2.29
CA SER A 109 12.49 7.05 2.37
C SER A 109 13.72 7.69 3.03
N TRP A 110 14.82 6.95 3.13
CA TRP A 110 16.05 7.37 3.77
C TRP A 110 17.24 6.61 3.17
N GLY A 111 18.43 7.20 3.22
CA GLY A 111 19.65 6.60 2.69
C GLY A 111 20.36 7.48 1.65
N GLU A 112 21.18 6.82 0.82
CA GLU A 112 22.03 7.22 -0.32
C GLU A 112 21.81 8.61 -0.96
N GLY A 113 21.90 9.67 -0.16
CA GLY A 113 21.92 11.05 -0.64
C GLY A 113 20.60 11.54 -1.24
N GLY A 114 19.47 10.87 -0.97
CA GLY A 114 18.11 11.31 -1.37
C GLY A 114 17.51 10.62 -2.59
N GLY A 115 18.26 9.71 -3.26
CA GLY A 115 17.77 8.95 -4.42
C GLY A 115 16.70 7.90 -4.08
N GLU A 116 16.55 7.53 -2.82
CA GLU A 116 15.53 6.57 -2.39
C GLU A 116 14.11 7.12 -2.53
N PHE A 117 13.92 8.42 -2.34
CA PHE A 117 12.61 9.04 -2.59
C PHE A 117 12.23 9.01 -4.08
N ASP A 118 13.20 9.00 -5.01
CA ASP A 118 12.89 8.84 -6.44
C ASP A 118 12.34 7.44 -6.73
N ARG A 119 12.96 6.41 -6.16
CA ARG A 119 12.52 5.01 -6.27
C ARG A 119 11.17 4.79 -5.58
N LEU A 120 11.00 5.32 -4.38
CA LEU A 120 9.72 5.30 -3.65
C LEU A 120 8.63 6.00 -4.47
N ALA A 121 8.89 7.20 -5.00
CA ALA A 121 7.94 7.93 -5.82
C ALA A 121 7.55 7.17 -7.09
N ALA A 122 8.47 6.42 -7.71
CA ALA A 122 8.17 5.57 -8.84
C ALA A 122 7.21 4.42 -8.46
N PHE A 123 7.47 3.71 -7.35
CA PHE A 123 6.56 2.67 -6.86
C PHE A 123 5.16 3.23 -6.56
N LEU A 124 5.09 4.37 -5.88
CA LEU A 124 3.81 5.02 -5.56
C LEU A 124 3.05 5.43 -6.82
N LYS A 125 3.73 6.02 -7.82
CA LYS A 125 3.12 6.36 -9.11
C LYS A 125 2.59 5.12 -9.82
N SER A 126 3.31 4.02 -9.81
CA SER A 126 2.88 2.75 -10.40
C SER A 126 1.62 2.20 -9.73
N GLY A 127 1.57 2.19 -8.40
CA GLY A 127 0.38 1.76 -7.66
C GLY A 127 -0.83 2.66 -7.93
N ILE A 128 -0.62 3.98 -7.91
CA ILE A 128 -1.67 4.96 -8.22
C ILE A 128 -2.16 4.80 -9.66
N GLN A 129 -1.25 4.63 -10.64
CA GLN A 129 -1.62 4.44 -12.03
C GLN A 129 -2.47 3.18 -12.22
N ALA A 130 -2.14 2.08 -11.53
CA ALA A 130 -2.96 0.87 -11.55
C ALA A 130 -4.38 1.10 -11.00
N VAL A 131 -4.55 1.94 -9.97
CA VAL A 131 -5.88 2.38 -9.51
C VAL A 131 -6.58 3.17 -10.63
N ARG A 132 -5.90 4.16 -11.23
CA ARG A 132 -6.50 4.99 -12.28
C ARG A 132 -6.93 4.19 -13.51
N ASP A 133 -6.16 3.17 -13.89
CA ASP A 133 -6.43 2.34 -15.06
C ASP A 133 -7.57 1.33 -14.83
N THR A 134 -7.86 0.99 -13.57
CA THR A 134 -8.89 -0.02 -13.24
C THR A 134 -10.19 0.59 -12.76
N GLN A 135 -10.17 1.80 -12.20
CA GLN A 135 -11.31 2.39 -11.51
C GLN A 135 -12.57 2.48 -12.41
N PRO A 136 -13.74 1.99 -11.95
CA PRO A 136 -15.00 2.16 -12.68
C PRO A 136 -15.57 3.58 -12.56
N LYS A 137 -15.15 4.31 -11.52
CA LYS A 137 -15.51 5.68 -11.19
C LYS A 137 -14.30 6.32 -10.49
N THR A 138 -14.25 7.64 -10.36
CA THR A 138 -13.21 8.30 -9.58
C THR A 138 -13.11 7.69 -8.17
N THR A 139 -11.95 7.12 -7.87
CA THR A 139 -11.67 6.41 -6.61
C THR A 139 -10.53 7.13 -5.90
N PRO A 140 -10.76 7.74 -4.72
CA PRO A 140 -9.71 8.41 -3.98
C PRO A 140 -8.56 7.46 -3.61
N VAL A 141 -7.33 7.96 -3.76
CA VAL A 141 -6.09 7.27 -3.40
C VAL A 141 -5.48 7.95 -2.17
N MET A 142 -5.22 7.16 -1.15
CA MET A 142 -4.58 7.56 0.10
C MET A 142 -3.12 7.10 0.14
N LEU A 143 -2.25 7.95 0.69
CA LEU A 143 -0.94 7.58 1.20
C LEU A 143 -0.94 7.72 2.72
N HIS A 144 -0.39 6.74 3.43
CA HIS A 144 -0.54 6.60 4.88
C HIS A 144 0.80 6.60 5.61
N LEU A 145 0.92 7.43 6.66
CA LEU A 145 2.03 7.42 7.61
C LEU A 145 1.52 7.16 9.04
N ALA A 146 2.37 6.53 9.84
CA ALA A 146 2.24 6.42 11.28
C ALA A 146 2.70 7.68 12.02
N ASP A 147 2.46 7.72 13.33
CA ASP A 147 2.89 8.76 14.26
C ASP A 147 2.32 10.16 13.96
N GLY A 148 0.99 10.26 13.92
CA GLY A 148 0.28 11.49 13.59
C GLY A 148 0.57 12.72 14.47
N GLY A 149 1.26 12.55 15.60
CA GLY A 149 1.73 13.67 16.43
C GLY A 149 2.97 14.37 15.83
N ASP A 150 3.76 13.68 15.00
CA ASP A 150 4.96 14.25 14.39
C ASP A 150 4.63 15.01 13.09
N THR A 151 4.11 16.22 13.25
CA THR A 151 3.78 17.10 12.10
C THR A 151 5.01 17.41 11.23
N GLY A 152 6.22 17.42 11.82
CA GLY A 152 7.46 17.69 11.11
C GLY A 152 7.80 16.57 10.13
N ALA A 153 7.75 15.32 10.59
CA ALA A 153 7.97 14.14 9.74
C ALA A 153 6.93 14.05 8.63
N PHE A 154 5.65 14.32 8.91
CA PHE A 154 4.59 14.32 7.90
C PHE A 154 4.87 15.37 6.81
N THR A 155 5.13 16.62 7.21
CA THR A 155 5.38 17.72 6.26
C THR A 155 6.56 17.38 5.36
N TRP A 156 7.69 16.98 5.94
CA TRP A 156 8.88 16.61 5.18
C TRP A 156 8.64 15.45 4.20
N TRP A 157 8.03 14.36 4.67
CA TRP A 157 7.81 13.18 3.82
C TRP A 157 6.88 13.49 2.65
N PHE A 158 5.79 14.22 2.91
CA PHE A 158 4.86 14.61 1.84
C PHE A 158 5.44 15.67 0.89
N ASP A 159 6.32 16.56 1.34
CA ASP A 159 7.04 17.50 0.47
C ASP A 159 7.98 16.77 -0.50
N GLU A 160 8.72 15.76 -0.02
CA GLU A 160 9.57 14.92 -0.89
C GLU A 160 8.75 14.15 -1.94
N ILE A 161 7.58 13.63 -1.56
CA ILE A 161 6.71 12.86 -2.46
C ILE A 161 5.98 13.75 -3.46
N THR A 162 5.48 14.91 -3.02
CA THR A 162 4.79 15.86 -3.91
C THR A 162 5.74 16.58 -4.86
N SER A 163 6.96 16.95 -4.42
CA SER A 163 8.00 17.54 -5.29
C SER A 163 8.41 16.59 -6.43
N ARG A 164 8.25 15.28 -6.24
CA ARG A 164 8.46 14.25 -7.27
C ARG A 164 7.21 13.97 -8.11
N GLY A 165 6.11 14.69 -7.92
CA GLY A 165 4.91 14.60 -8.75
C GLY A 165 4.10 13.33 -8.53
N VAL A 166 4.11 12.76 -7.32
CA VAL A 166 3.18 11.68 -6.94
C VAL A 166 1.80 12.30 -6.66
N SER A 167 0.79 11.92 -7.43
CA SER A 167 -0.56 12.52 -7.38
C SER A 167 -1.54 11.62 -6.61
N PHE A 168 -1.72 11.93 -5.33
CA PHE A 168 -2.66 11.24 -4.42
C PHE A 168 -3.75 12.21 -3.94
N ASP A 169 -4.86 11.67 -3.42
CA ASP A 169 -6.04 12.47 -3.05
C ASP A 169 -6.13 12.75 -1.54
N LEU A 170 -5.59 11.85 -0.71
CA LEU A 170 -5.77 11.87 0.74
C LEU A 170 -4.48 11.52 1.50
N ILE A 171 -4.28 12.19 2.64
CA ILE A 171 -3.27 11.83 3.64
C ILE A 171 -3.96 10.97 4.71
N GLY A 172 -3.47 9.75 4.88
CA GLY A 172 -3.82 8.86 5.98
C GLY A 172 -2.90 9.08 7.18
N VAL A 173 -3.46 9.04 8.38
CA VAL A 173 -2.74 9.28 9.64
C VAL A 173 -3.08 8.19 10.65
N SER A 174 -2.07 7.44 11.07
CA SER A 174 -2.19 6.50 12.19
C SER A 174 -2.05 7.28 13.51
N TYR A 175 -3.06 7.21 14.37
CA TYR A 175 -3.05 7.89 15.68
C TYR A 175 -3.45 6.93 16.81
N TYR A 176 -2.46 6.55 17.60
CA TYR A 176 -2.63 5.75 18.80
C TYR A 176 -2.23 6.62 20.00
N PRO A 177 -3.18 7.14 20.80
CA PRO A 177 -2.93 8.21 21.79
C PRO A 177 -1.97 7.81 22.91
N TYR A 178 -1.76 6.51 23.13
CA TYR A 178 -0.78 6.04 24.10
C TYR A 178 0.67 6.32 23.66
N TRP A 179 0.95 6.29 22.34
CA TRP A 179 2.31 6.46 21.79
C TRP A 179 2.49 7.78 21.02
N HIS A 180 1.46 8.22 20.28
CA HIS A 180 1.58 9.31 19.29
C HIS A 180 1.29 10.70 19.87
N GLY A 181 1.25 10.84 21.20
CA GLY A 181 1.12 12.14 21.88
C GLY A 181 -0.19 12.86 21.58
N SER A 182 -0.11 14.19 21.44
CA SER A 182 -1.20 15.12 21.13
C SER A 182 -0.71 16.24 20.23
#